data_AF-A0A520J385-F1
#
_entry.id   AF-A0A520J385-F1
#
_cell.length_a   1.000
_cell.length_b   1.000
_cell.length_c   1.000
_cell.angle_alpha   90.00
_cell.angle_beta   90.00
_cell.angle_gamma   90.00
#
_symmetry.space_group_name_H-M   'P 1'
#
loop_
_entity.id
_entity.type
_entity.pdbx_description
1 polymer ?
#
loop_
_entity_poly.entity_id
_entity_poly.type
_entity_poly.pdbx_seq_one_letter_code
_entity_poly.pdbx_strand_id
1 'polypeptide(L)'
;MMKRLPIAMLVLSLAGTVNAQDIDKIISKPYVDGLIKTLSADDMQGRGVYTPGIDKAATFIEKQFKKIGLKPLAGAKGFRQSFPVFRMKPLSAAVKLNNKDVSPDNILISGSSAAETNFDQTNSDPRRGYGH
;
A
#
# COMPACT_ATOMS: atom_id res chain seq x y z
N MET A 1 53.37 -34.51 -11.81
CA MET A 1 51.98 -34.06 -12.05
C MET A 1 51.39 -33.51 -10.76
N MET A 2 51.81 -32.32 -10.28
CA MET A 2 51.31 -31.66 -9.05
C MET A 2 51.54 -30.14 -9.17
N LYS A 3 50.74 -29.42 -9.97
CA LYS A 3 50.86 -27.95 -10.14
C LYS A 3 49.56 -27.18 -9.82
N ARG A 4 48.48 -27.89 -9.46
CA ARG A 4 47.16 -27.30 -9.15
C ARG A 4 46.88 -27.14 -7.65
N LEU A 5 47.71 -27.76 -6.81
CA LEU A 5 47.63 -27.67 -5.35
C LEU A 5 47.82 -26.22 -4.81
N PRO A 6 48.76 -25.39 -5.32
CA PRO A 6 48.90 -24.03 -4.80
C PRO A 6 47.71 -23.13 -5.19
N ILE A 7 47.07 -23.39 -6.33
CA ILE A 7 45.89 -22.64 -6.79
C ILE A 7 44.68 -22.93 -5.88
N ALA A 8 44.48 -24.19 -5.50
CA ALA A 8 43.41 -24.57 -4.58
C ALA A 8 43.59 -23.94 -3.18
N MET A 9 44.83 -23.84 -2.70
CA MET A 9 45.14 -23.23 -1.40
C MET A 9 44.97 -21.70 -1.40
N LEU A 10 45.25 -21.05 -2.53
CA LEU A 10 45.04 -19.62 -2.73
C LEU A 10 43.54 -19.27 -2.80
N VAL A 11 42.73 -20.08 -3.48
CA VAL A 11 41.27 -19.91 -3.55
C VAL A 11 40.62 -20.12 -2.18
N LEU A 12 41.12 -21.08 -1.38
CA LEU A 12 40.62 -21.34 -0.04
C LEU A 12 40.92 -20.21 0.95
N SER A 13 42.06 -19.51 0.79
CA SER A 13 42.41 -18.34 1.62
C SER A 13 41.58 -17.09 1.30
N LEU A 14 41.10 -16.94 0.05
CA LEU A 14 40.22 -15.82 -0.32
C LEU A 14 38.78 -15.98 0.18
N ALA A 15 38.32 -17.22 0.41
CA ALA A 15 36.96 -17.51 0.86
C ALA A 15 36.67 -17.12 2.33
N GLY A 16 37.71 -16.84 3.13
CA GLY A 16 37.59 -16.53 4.57
C GLY A 16 37.16 -15.10 4.91
N THR A 17 36.87 -14.25 3.93
CA THR A 17 36.53 -12.82 4.14
C THR A 17 35.03 -12.51 4.01
N VAL A 18 34.16 -13.50 4.20
CA VAL A 18 32.71 -13.27 4.31
C VAL A 18 32.42 -12.58 5.64
N ASN A 19 32.49 -11.25 5.63
CA ASN A 19 31.90 -10.43 6.67
C ASN A 19 30.38 -10.54 6.52
N ALA A 20 29.70 -10.98 7.59
CA ALA A 20 28.27 -10.82 7.69
C ALA A 20 27.95 -9.34 7.52
N GLN A 21 27.20 -8.98 6.47
CA GLN A 21 26.89 -7.58 6.22
C GLN A 21 25.95 -7.10 7.32
N ASP A 22 26.37 -6.07 8.05
CA ASP A 22 25.57 -5.42 9.06
C ASP A 22 24.27 -4.89 8.42
N ILE A 23 23.12 -5.44 8.83
CA ILE A 23 21.81 -5.15 8.24
C ILE A 23 21.41 -3.69 8.51
N ASP A 24 21.94 -3.08 9.57
CA ASP A 24 21.74 -1.66 9.89
C ASP A 24 22.30 -0.74 8.80
N LYS A 25 23.20 -1.24 7.96
CA LYS A 25 23.70 -0.53 6.77
C LYS A 25 22.72 -0.58 5.58
N ILE A 26 21.82 -1.56 5.55
CA ILE A 26 20.85 -1.78 4.47
C ILE A 26 19.55 -1.01 4.75
N ILE A 27 19.08 -1.01 6.00
CA ILE A 27 17.89 -0.27 6.43
C ILE A 27 18.25 0.58 7.63
N SER A 28 18.37 1.89 7.42
CA SER A 28 18.75 2.81 8.50
C SER A 28 17.52 3.27 9.28
N LYS A 29 17.64 3.35 10.62
CA LYS A 29 16.60 3.90 11.49
C LYS A 29 16.10 5.28 11.04
N PRO A 30 16.97 6.26 10.67
CA PRO A 30 16.50 7.58 10.22
C PRO A 30 15.64 7.51 8.96
N TYR A 31 15.91 6.56 8.06
CA TYR A 31 15.11 6.38 6.85
C TYR A 31 13.70 5.89 7.19
N VAL A 32 13.60 4.86 8.05
CA VAL A 32 12.31 4.32 8.49
C VAL A 32 11.51 5.36 9.29
N ASP A 33 12.15 6.07 10.21
CA ASP A 33 11.53 7.15 10.99
C ASP A 33 10.97 8.25 10.07
N GLY A 34 11.73 8.63 9.03
CA GLY A 34 11.29 9.60 8.03
C GLY A 34 10.09 9.11 7.19
N LEU A 35 10.07 7.84 6.81
CA LEU A 35 8.93 7.23 6.11
C LEU A 35 7.67 7.26 6.96
N ILE A 36 7.77 6.79 8.21
CA ILE A 36 6.63 6.76 9.14
C ILE A 36 6.12 8.17 9.38
N LYS A 37 7.02 9.10 9.72
CA LYS A 37 6.66 10.50 9.99
C LYS A 37 5.97 11.17 8.81
N THR A 38 6.43 10.89 7.59
CA THR A 38 5.80 11.46 6.39
C THR A 38 4.41 10.85 6.18
N LEU A 39 4.28 9.52 6.25
CA LEU A 39 3.02 8.83 6.04
C LEU A 39 1.97 9.10 7.13
N SER A 40 2.40 9.48 8.32
CA SER A 40 1.55 9.84 9.45
C SER A 40 1.35 11.35 9.62
N ALA A 41 1.91 12.19 8.75
CA ALA A 41 1.75 13.64 8.83
C ALA A 41 0.33 14.08 8.45
N ASP A 42 -0.13 15.20 9.00
CA ASP A 42 -1.44 15.79 8.71
C ASP A 42 -1.63 16.09 7.21
N ASP A 43 -0.55 16.45 6.51
CA ASP A 43 -0.53 16.69 5.06
C ASP A 43 -0.95 15.48 4.22
N MET A 44 -0.76 14.27 4.76
CA MET A 44 -1.22 13.02 4.13
C MET A 44 -2.72 12.81 4.29
N GLN A 45 -3.42 13.59 5.10
CA GLN A 45 -4.89 13.59 5.24
C GLN A 45 -5.49 12.23 5.60
N GLY A 46 -4.69 11.33 6.18
CA GLY A 46 -5.07 9.95 6.46
C GLY A 46 -5.08 9.04 5.22
N ARG A 47 -5.48 7.78 5.40
CA ARG A 47 -5.46 6.73 4.36
C ARG A 47 -6.80 6.00 4.25
N GLY A 48 -7.88 6.71 4.54
CA GLY A 48 -9.23 6.17 4.41
C GLY A 48 -9.55 5.86 2.94
N VAL A 49 -10.27 4.77 2.70
CA VAL A 49 -10.76 4.44 1.35
C VAL A 49 -11.66 5.58 0.85
N TYR A 50 -11.52 5.96 -0.42
CA TYR A 50 -12.22 7.11 -1.04
C TYR A 50 -11.86 8.49 -0.48
N THR A 51 -10.64 8.68 0.02
CA THR A 51 -10.14 10.00 0.44
C THR A 51 -8.95 10.41 -0.44
N PRO A 52 -8.71 11.71 -0.68
CA PRO A 52 -7.50 12.16 -1.41
C PRO A 52 -6.19 11.73 -0.75
N GLY A 53 -6.22 11.52 0.58
CA GLY A 53 -5.06 11.08 1.34
C GLY A 53 -4.55 9.70 0.94
N ILE A 54 -5.43 8.78 0.53
CA ILE A 54 -5.01 7.46 0.05
C ILE A 54 -4.13 7.60 -1.21
N ASP A 55 -4.49 8.49 -2.15
CA ASP A 55 -3.76 8.73 -3.39
C ASP A 55 -2.43 9.47 -3.16
N LYS A 56 -2.39 10.38 -2.17
CA LYS A 56 -1.15 11.05 -1.74
C LYS A 56 -0.14 10.05 -1.15
N ALA A 57 -0.57 9.27 -0.16
CA ALA A 57 0.28 8.27 0.48
C ALA A 57 0.78 7.22 -0.51
N ALA A 58 -0.14 6.74 -1.35
CA ALA A 58 0.11 5.90 -2.50
C ALA A 58 1.25 6.48 -3.38
N THR A 59 1.18 7.77 -3.74
CA THR A 59 2.17 8.43 -4.61
C THR A 59 3.52 8.58 -3.93
N PHE A 60 3.53 8.86 -2.64
CA PHE A 60 4.75 8.90 -1.84
C PHE A 60 5.46 7.53 -1.85
N ILE A 61 4.74 6.44 -1.57
CA ILE A 61 5.30 5.08 -1.55
C ILE A 61 5.89 4.71 -2.93
N GLU A 62 5.18 5.05 -4.01
CA GLU A 62 5.67 4.81 -5.38
C GLU A 62 7.02 5.51 -5.64
N LYS A 63 7.20 6.75 -5.15
CA LYS A 63 8.47 7.47 -5.26
C LYS A 63 9.57 6.78 -4.46
N GLN A 64 9.27 6.25 -3.27
CA GLN A 64 10.26 5.53 -2.47
C GLN A 64 10.68 4.22 -3.14
N PHE A 65 9.75 3.48 -3.73
CA PHE A 65 10.06 2.29 -4.53
C PHE A 65 10.99 2.59 -5.70
N LYS A 66 10.72 3.67 -6.44
CA LYS A 66 11.63 4.15 -7.50
C LYS A 66 13.00 4.51 -6.95
N LYS A 67 13.06 5.21 -5.81
CA LYS A 67 14.31 5.68 -5.18
C LYS A 67 15.21 4.52 -4.74
N ILE A 68 14.63 3.44 -4.23
CA ILE A 68 15.39 2.24 -3.82
C ILE A 68 15.69 1.28 -4.97
N GLY A 69 15.28 1.62 -6.21
CA GLY A 69 15.53 0.79 -7.39
C GLY A 69 14.62 -0.44 -7.52
N LEU A 70 13.48 -0.46 -6.83
CA LEU A 70 12.51 -1.55 -6.95
C LEU A 70 11.96 -1.57 -8.38
N LYS A 71 11.88 -2.76 -8.97
CA LYS A 71 11.27 -2.96 -10.29
C LYS A 71 9.77 -3.24 -10.13
N PRO A 72 8.91 -2.67 -10.99
CA PRO A 72 7.52 -3.07 -11.09
C PRO A 72 7.38 -4.58 -11.35
N LEU A 73 6.22 -5.13 -11.00
CA LEU A 73 5.88 -6.50 -11.33
C LEU A 73 5.94 -6.72 -12.86
N ALA A 74 6.40 -7.89 -13.30
CA ALA A 74 6.46 -8.22 -14.72
C ALA A 74 5.06 -8.09 -15.37
N GLY A 75 4.98 -7.38 -16.50
CA GLY A 75 3.72 -7.08 -17.18
C GLY A 75 2.93 -5.90 -16.60
N ALA A 76 3.31 -5.35 -15.45
CA ALA A 76 2.68 -4.16 -14.90
C ALA A 76 3.28 -2.87 -15.49
N LYS A 77 2.43 -1.86 -15.71
CA LYS A 77 2.85 -0.53 -16.18
C LYS A 77 3.52 0.33 -15.09
N GLY A 78 3.50 -0.12 -13.84
CA GLY A 78 4.04 0.61 -12.70
C GLY A 78 3.84 -0.16 -11.38
N PHE A 79 3.96 0.52 -10.26
CA PHE A 79 3.83 -0.09 -8.93
C PHE A 79 2.38 -0.18 -8.42
N ARG A 80 1.42 0.28 -9.22
CA ARG A 80 -0.01 0.31 -8.86
C ARG A 80 -0.68 -0.99 -9.23
N GLN A 81 -1.39 -1.57 -8.28
CA GLN A 81 -2.34 -2.65 -8.48
C GLN A 81 -3.73 -2.12 -8.17
N SER A 82 -4.52 -1.89 -9.21
CA SER A 82 -5.88 -1.35 -9.07
C SER A 82 -6.88 -2.49 -9.00
N PHE A 83 -7.86 -2.37 -8.11
CA PHE A 83 -8.98 -3.29 -8.00
C PHE A 83 -10.26 -2.51 -7.69
N PRO A 84 -11.43 -2.99 -8.13
CA PRO A 84 -12.69 -2.32 -7.84
C PRO A 84 -13.02 -2.40 -6.34
N VAL A 85 -13.49 -1.29 -5.77
CA VAL A 85 -14.01 -1.24 -4.40
C VAL A 85 -15.44 -0.71 -4.44
N PHE A 86 -16.35 -1.39 -3.73
CA PHE A 86 -17.75 -0.99 -3.61
C PHE A 86 -18.03 -0.43 -2.22
N ARG A 87 -18.69 0.73 -2.17
CA ARG A 87 -19.16 1.33 -0.91
C ARG A 87 -20.65 1.58 -0.99
N MET A 88 -21.37 0.97 -0.05
CA MET A 88 -22.78 1.26 0.16
C MET A 88 -22.91 2.58 0.92
N LYS A 89 -23.72 3.50 0.39
CA LYS A 89 -24.14 4.71 1.08
C LYS A 89 -25.67 4.69 1.17
N PRO A 90 -26.27 4.89 2.34
CA PRO A 90 -27.73 5.02 2.46
C PRO A 90 -28.22 6.18 1.59
N LEU A 91 -29.22 5.95 0.74
CA LEU A 91 -29.77 6.98 -0.15
C LEU A 91 -30.65 7.98 0.61
N SER A 92 -31.39 7.52 1.62
CA SER A 92 -32.23 8.34 2.48
C SER A 92 -32.50 7.64 3.81
N ALA A 93 -32.70 8.43 4.86
CA ALA A 93 -32.98 8.02 6.23
C ALA A 93 -34.21 8.78 6.73
N ALA A 94 -35.31 8.08 7.02
CA ALA A 94 -36.48 8.71 7.63
C ALA A 94 -36.87 7.92 8.88
N VAL A 95 -36.77 8.56 10.04
CA VAL A 95 -37.15 7.99 11.34
C VAL A 95 -38.16 8.92 12.00
N LYS A 96 -39.28 8.34 12.45
CA LYS A 96 -40.29 9.04 13.25
C LYS A 96 -40.25 8.50 14.68
N LEU A 97 -40.14 9.40 15.66
CA LEU A 97 -40.28 9.08 17.08
C LEU A 97 -41.51 9.80 17.61
N ASN A 98 -42.50 9.07 18.11
CA ASN A 98 -43.75 9.63 18.64
C ASN A 98 -44.42 10.64 17.67
N ASN A 99 -44.52 10.28 16.39
CA ASN A 99 -45.05 11.12 15.28
C ASN A 99 -44.25 12.38 14.94
N LYS A 100 -43.07 12.61 15.55
CA LYS A 100 -42.17 13.72 15.19
C LYS A 100 -41.01 13.20 14.33
N ASP A 101 -40.76 13.90 13.23
CA ASP A 101 -39.62 13.59 12.36
C ASP A 101 -38.30 13.88 13.09
N VAL A 102 -37.37 12.93 13.02
CA VAL A 102 -36.02 13.08 13.58
C VAL A 102 -35.10 13.61 12.47
N SER A 103 -34.30 14.63 12.78
CA SER A 103 -33.33 15.19 11.83
C SER A 103 -32.35 14.11 11.35
N PRO A 104 -32.00 14.06 10.05
CA PRO A 104 -30.98 13.15 9.51
C PRO A 104 -29.65 13.18 10.27
N ASP A 105 -29.24 14.33 10.82
CA ASP A 105 -27.98 14.48 11.58
C ASP A 105 -27.97 13.69 12.90
N ASN A 106 -29.16 13.32 13.40
CA ASN A 106 -29.34 12.57 14.65
C ASN A 106 -29.65 11.08 14.40
N ILE A 107 -29.52 10.60 13.15
CA ILE A 107 -29.86 9.23 12.76
C ILE A 107 -28.59 8.49 12.35
N LEU A 108 -28.32 7.35 13.00
CA LEU A 108 -27.32 6.38 12.57
C LEU A 108 -28.04 5.19 11.92
N ILE A 109 -27.80 4.95 10.62
CA ILE A 109 -28.28 3.73 9.93
C ILE A 109 -27.14 2.72 9.84
N SER A 110 -27.37 1.53 10.39
CA SER A 110 -26.54 0.35 10.15
C SER A 110 -27.39 -0.70 9.44
N GLY A 111 -26.99 -1.10 8.23
CA GLY A 111 -27.67 -2.12 7.44
C GLY A 111 -26.67 -3.00 6.72
N SER A 112 -26.90 -4.31 6.72
CA SER A 112 -26.13 -5.28 5.96
C SER A 112 -26.92 -5.71 4.73
N SER A 113 -26.50 -5.27 3.54
CA SER A 113 -26.94 -5.87 2.28
C SER A 113 -25.75 -6.62 1.69
N ALA A 114 -25.85 -7.95 1.65
CA ALA A 114 -24.89 -8.79 0.96
C ALA A 114 -25.07 -8.57 -0.54
N ALA A 115 -24.21 -7.75 -1.15
CA ALA A 115 -24.06 -7.78 -2.60
C ALA A 115 -23.26 -9.05 -2.94
N GLU A 116 -23.82 -9.94 -3.76
CA GLU A 116 -23.06 -11.05 -4.34
C GLU A 116 -21.96 -10.47 -5.25
N THR A 117 -20.71 -10.46 -4.77
CA THR A 117 -19.57 -10.01 -5.56
C THR A 117 -19.00 -11.21 -6.33
N ASN A 118 -19.31 -11.30 -7.63
CA ASN A 118 -18.54 -12.15 -8.54
C ASN A 118 -17.21 -11.46 -8.83
N PHE A 119 -16.11 -12.07 -8.36
CA PHE A 119 -14.77 -11.53 -8.50
C PHE A 119 -14.20 -11.93 -9.87
N ASP A 120 -14.47 -11.12 -10.89
CA ASP A 120 -13.83 -11.28 -12.20
C ASP A 120 -12.48 -10.55 -12.20
N GLN A 121 -11.39 -11.34 -12.17
CA GLN A 121 -10.01 -10.83 -12.15
C GLN A 121 -9.55 -10.22 -13.49
N THR A 122 -10.40 -10.18 -14.52
CA THR A 122 -9.99 -9.73 -15.86
C THR A 122 -10.19 -8.23 -16.10
N ASN A 123 -10.94 -7.52 -15.25
CA ASN A 123 -11.32 -6.14 -15.54
C ASN A 123 -10.53 -5.12 -14.69
N SER A 124 -9.48 -4.57 -15.31
CA SER A 124 -8.57 -3.59 -14.71
C SER A 124 -8.97 -2.13 -15.00
N ASP A 125 -10.27 -1.80 -14.93
CA ASP A 125 -10.75 -0.42 -14.71
C ASP A 125 -12.26 -0.46 -14.39
N PRO A 126 -12.71 0.13 -13.27
CA PRO A 126 -13.45 1.36 -13.44
C PRO A 126 -13.17 2.38 -12.32
N ARG A 127 -12.40 3.41 -12.66
CA ARG A 127 -12.45 4.72 -12.03
C ARG A 127 -13.87 5.28 -12.17
N ARG A 128 -14.74 4.94 -11.23
CA ARG A 128 -15.94 5.76 -11.00
C ARG A 128 -15.48 7.04 -10.35
N GLY A 129 -15.50 8.09 -11.18
CA GLY A 129 -15.02 9.43 -10.85
C GLY A 129 -15.51 9.91 -9.50
N TYR A 130 -14.58 10.55 -8.79
CA TYR A 130 -14.90 11.40 -7.67
C TYR A 130 -15.78 12.54 -8.20
N GLY A 131 -17.09 12.46 -7.95
CA GLY A 131 -17.98 13.60 -8.11
C GLY A 131 -17.57 14.67 -7.10
N HIS A 132 -17.08 15.79 -7.62
CA HIS A 132 -17.13 17.08 -6.93
C HIS A 132 -18.56 17.59 -6.94
#